data_AF-A0A537J1Q4-F1
#
_entry.id   AF-A0A537J1Q4-F1
#
_cell.length_a   1.000
_cell.length_b   1.000
_cell.length_c   1.000
_cell.angle_alpha   90.00
_cell.angle_beta   90.00
_cell.angle_gamma   90.00
#
_symmetry.space_group_name_H-M   'P 1'
#
loop_
_entity.id
_entity.type
_entity.pdbx_description
1 polymer ?
#
loop_
_entity_poly.entity_id
_entity_poly.type
_entity_poly.pdbx_seq_one_letter_code
_entity_poly.pdbx_strand_id
1 'polypeptide(L)' 'MVGRTLREELGVSGPLACIDQVALREFDYVDIGTLMPDHHVVPVVVKSLIFH' A
#
# COMPACT_ATOMS: atom_id res chain seq x y z
N MET A 1 -2.97 -10.85 -2.19
CA MET A 1 -4.28 -11.54 -2.43
C MET A 1 -5.44 -10.88 -1.68
N VAL A 2 -5.21 -10.33 -0.48
CA VAL A 2 -6.23 -9.66 0.35
C VAL A 2 -7.02 -8.59 -0.41
N GLY A 3 -6.34 -7.71 -1.17
CA GLY A 3 -7.04 -6.66 -1.94
C GLY A 3 -8.03 -7.22 -2.96
N ARG A 4 -7.71 -8.36 -3.58
CA ARG A 4 -8.60 -9.03 -4.53
C ARG A 4 -9.84 -9.58 -3.82
N THR A 5 -9.66 -10.28 -2.70
CA THR A 5 -10.77 -10.81 -1.89
C THR A 5 -11.68 -9.69 -1.37
N LEU A 6 -11.12 -8.58 -0.89
CA LEU A 6 -11.91 -7.42 -0.46
C LEU A 6 -12.81 -6.89 -1.58
N ARG A 7 -12.36 -6.96 -2.84
CA ARG A 7 -13.07 -6.39 -3.97
C ARG A 7 -14.02 -7.34 -4.67
N GLU A 8 -13.58 -8.56 -4.95
CA GLU A 8 -14.32 -9.54 -5.73
C GLU A 8 -15.26 -10.38 -4.87
N GLU A 9 -14.89 -10.67 -3.62
CA GLU A 9 -15.67 -11.57 -2.75
C GLU A 9 -16.51 -10.80 -1.72
N LEU A 10 -15.94 -9.74 -1.13
CA LEU A 10 -16.58 -9.00 -0.04
C LEU A 10 -17.28 -7.70 -0.50
N GLY A 11 -17.08 -7.29 -1.75
CA GLY A 11 -17.79 -6.14 -2.34
C GLY A 11 -17.47 -4.78 -1.70
N VAL A 12 -16.32 -4.64 -1.01
CA VAL A 12 -15.90 -3.38 -0.38
C VAL A 12 -15.85 -2.27 -1.42
N SER A 13 -16.60 -1.19 -1.23
CA SER A 13 -16.68 -0.06 -2.18
C SER A 13 -15.67 1.06 -1.88
N GLY A 14 -15.49 1.99 -2.83
CA GLY A 14 -14.52 3.09 -2.73
C GLY A 14 -13.09 2.79 -3.23
N PRO A 15 -12.20 3.79 -3.26
CA PRO A 15 -10.80 3.59 -3.65
C PRO A 15 -10.11 2.55 -2.75
N LEU A 16 -9.42 1.58 -3.36
CA LEU A 16 -8.69 0.53 -2.65
C LEU A 16 -7.25 0.48 -3.17
N ALA A 17 -6.28 0.74 -2.28
CA ALA A 17 -4.88 0.49 -2.53
C ALA A 17 -4.44 -0.73 -1.72
N CYS A 18 -3.82 -1.70 -2.38
CA CYS A 18 -3.30 -2.90 -1.74
C CYS A 18 -1.78 -2.91 -1.86
N ILE A 19 -1.08 -3.02 -0.73
CA ILE A 19 0.38 -3.17 -0.67
C ILE A 19 0.65 -4.61 -0.21
N ASP A 20 1.14 -5.44 -1.11
CA ASP A 20 1.54 -6.82 -0.81
C ASP A 20 3.09 -6.89 -0.74
N GLN A 21 3.62 -7.88 -0.03
CA GLN A 21 5.06 -8.22 0.01
C GLN A 21 6.02 -7.13 0.55
N VAL A 22 5.54 -6.20 1.39
CA VAL A 22 6.41 -5.25 2.10
C VAL A 22 6.64 -5.72 3.54
N ALA A 23 7.90 -5.85 3.94
CA ALA A 23 8.29 -6.11 5.32
C ALA A 23 8.67 -4.79 6.00
N LEU A 24 8.09 -4.54 7.18
CA LEU A 24 8.32 -3.35 7.98
C LEU A 24 8.89 -3.74 9.35
N ARG A 25 9.72 -2.86 9.90
CA ARG A 25 10.20 -2.90 11.29
C ARG A 25 9.47 -1.84 12.11
N GLU A 26 9.69 -1.87 13.42
CA GLU A 26 9.22 -0.80 14.28
C GLU A 26 9.82 0.54 13.83
N PHE A 27 8.99 1.58 13.82
CA PHE A 27 9.32 2.94 13.33
C PHE A 27 9.61 3.06 11.82
N ASP A 28 9.25 2.05 11.01
CA ASP A 28 9.17 2.22 9.57
C ASP A 28 7.86 2.90 9.16
N TYR A 29 7.96 3.92 8.32
CA TYR A 29 6.84 4.59 7.66
C TYR A 29 6.79 4.20 6.19
N VAL A 30 5.58 4.10 5.66
CA VAL A 30 5.34 3.89 4.23
C VAL A 30 4.74 5.16 3.65
N ASP A 31 5.50 5.86 2.82
CA ASP A 31 5.00 6.98 2.04
C ASP A 31 4.33 6.45 0.77
N ILE A 32 3.09 6.89 0.54
CA ILE A 32 2.31 6.53 -0.64
C ILE A 32 2.32 7.72 -1.59
N GLY A 33 2.88 7.53 -2.79
CA GLY A 33 2.87 8.55 -3.83
C GLY A 33 1.54 8.64 -4.59
N THR A 34 1.53 9.45 -5.65
CA THR A 34 0.35 9.64 -6.49
C THR A 34 0.09 8.43 -7.38
N LEU A 35 -1.20 8.17 -7.68
CA LEU A 35 -1.61 7.16 -8.65
C LEU A 35 -0.98 7.43 -10.02
N MET A 36 -0.30 6.43 -10.57
CA MET A 36 0.23 6.46 -11.92
C MET A 36 -0.88 6.02 -12.90
N PRO A 37 -1.42 6.93 -13.74
CA PRO A 37 -2.64 6.68 -14.52
C PRO A 37 -2.52 5.47 -15.45
N ASP A 38 -1.36 5.32 -16.09
CA ASP A 38 -1.13 4.31 -17.11
C ASP A 38 -0.99 2.89 -16.53
N HIS A 39 -0.71 2.79 -15.23
CA HIS A 39 -0.35 1.53 -14.59
C HIS A 39 -1.26 1.16 -13.41
N HIS A 40 -2.17 2.05 -12.99
CA HIS A 40 -3.08 1.82 -11.86
C HIS A 40 -2.35 1.38 -10.57
N VAL A 41 -1.11 1.83 -10.39
CA VAL A 41 -0.27 1.57 -9.22
C VAL A 41 0.15 2.88 -8.57
N VAL A 42 0.49 2.82 -7.29
CA VAL A 42 1.11 3.91 -6.54
C VAL A 42 2.55 3.55 -6.21
N PRO A 43 3.52 4.45 -6.38
CA PRO A 43 4.86 4.22 -5.88
C PRO A 43 4.86 4.29 -4.35
N VAL A 44 5.64 3.43 -3.70
CA VAL A 44 5.78 3.39 -2.25
C VAL A 44 7.25 3.55 -1.85
N VAL A 45 7.51 4.30 -0.78
CA VAL A 45 8.85 4.44 -0.20
C VAL A 45 8.78 4.05 1.27
N VAL A 46 9.63 3.11 1.69
CA VAL A 46 9.80 2.76 3.10
C VAL A 46 10.89 3.65 3.70
N LYS A 47 10.57 4.32 4.80
CA LYS A 47 11.50 5.18 5.55
C LYS A 47 11.61 4.68 6.99
N SER A 48 12.82 4.43 7.46
CA SER A 48 13.07 4.10 8.86
C SER A 48 13.36 5.36 9.66
N LEU A 49 12.58 5.64 10.70
CA LEU A 49 12.91 6.69 11.66
C LEU A 49 13.88 6.13 12.71
N ILE A 50 15.08 6.70 12.75
CA ILE A 50 16.09 6.36 13.75
C ILE A 50 16.16 7.53 14.74
N PHE A 51 15.89 7.24 16.02
CA PHE A 51 15.98 8.19 17.11
C PHE A 51 17.27 7.92 17.90
N HIS A 52 18.09 8.95 18.10
CA HIS A 52 19.31 8.90 18.93
C HIS A 52 19.10 9.73 20.20
#